data_AF-A0A482RIF6-F1
#
_entry.id   AF-A0A482RIF6-F1
#
_cell.length_a   1.000
_cell.length_b   1.000
_cell.length_c   1.000
_cell.angle_alpha   90.00
_cell.angle_beta   90.00
_cell.angle_gamma   90.00
#
_symmetry.space_group_name_H-M   'P 1'
#
loop_
_entity.id
_entity.type
_entity.pdbx_description
1 polymer ?
#
loop_
_entity_poly.entity_id
_entity_poly.type
_entity_poly.pdbx_seq_one_letter_code
_entity_poly.pdbx_strand_id
1 'polypeptide(L)' 'MKSGLTFLIAARRCEINDLEQLSRTSALVNVTGRLVHALQRERGISNVLLASKGERFAAQRMDQAAGHVDQRAGAAQ' A
#
# COMPACT_ATOMS: atom_id res chain seq x y z
N MET A 1 -11.25 46.40 3.63
CA MET A 1 -11.90 45.44 4.54
C MET A 1 -12.07 44.12 3.81
N LYS A 2 -11.66 42.97 4.37
CA LYS A 2 -11.93 41.66 3.74
C LYS A 2 -13.44 41.35 3.90
N SER A 3 -14.12 41.05 2.80
CA SER A 3 -15.57 40.79 2.79
C SER A 3 -15.89 39.37 3.28
N GLY A 4 -17.13 39.11 3.70
CA GLY A 4 -17.60 37.76 4.05
C GLY A 4 -17.38 36.74 2.92
N LEU A 5 -17.51 37.16 1.66
CA LEU A 5 -17.19 36.33 0.49
C LEU A 5 -15.71 35.90 0.45
N THR A 6 -14.80 36.77 0.89
CA THR A 6 -13.37 36.45 0.95
C THR A 6 -13.09 35.32 1.95
N PHE A 7 -13.80 35.31 3.09
CA PHE A 7 -13.70 34.24 4.08
C PHE A 7 -14.29 32.92 3.57
N LEU A 8 -15.43 32.97 2.87
CA LEU A 8 -16.04 31.78 2.27
C LEU A 8 -15.13 31.16 1.20
N ILE A 9 -14.51 31.97 0.34
CA ILE A 9 -13.55 31.49 -0.66
C ILE A 9 -12.33 30.86 0.02
N ALA A 10 -11.81 31.48 1.09
CA ALA A 10 -10.69 30.92 1.84
C ALA A 10 -11.05 29.57 2.48
N ALA A 11 -12.23 29.46 3.10
CA ALA A 11 -12.71 28.21 3.69
C ALA A 11 -12.81 27.09 2.66
N ARG A 12 -13.37 27.35 1.47
CA ARG A 12 -13.47 26.36 0.40
C ARG A 12 -12.12 25.92 -0.15
N ARG A 13 -11.13 26.82 -0.19
CA ARG A 13 -9.75 26.46 -0.58
C ARG A 13 -9.09 25.56 0.46
N CYS A 14 -9.28 25.82 1.75
CA CYS A 14 -8.80 24.93 2.80
C CYS A 14 -9.43 23.53 2.67
N GLU A 15 -10.74 23.46 2.48
CA GLU A 15 -11.45 22.18 2.31
C GLU A 15 -10.93 21.37 1.11
N ILE A 16 -10.70 22.02 -0.03
CA ILE A 16 -10.10 21.37 -1.22
C ILE A 16 -8.72 20.81 -0.87
N ASN A 17 -7.86 21.62 -0.24
CA ASN A 17 -6.51 21.21 0.13
C ASN A 17 -6.51 20.04 1.13
N ASP A 18 -7.44 20.02 2.08
CA ASP A 18 -7.56 18.95 3.06
C ASP A 18 -8.03 17.64 2.42
N LEU A 19 -9.00 17.71 1.48
CA LEU A 19 -9.43 16.55 0.70
C LEU A 19 -8.31 15.99 -0.19
N GLU A 20 -7.49 16.85 -0.79
CA GLU A 20 -6.31 16.43 -1.55
C GLU A 20 -5.27 15.74 -0.65
N GLN A 21 -5.02 16.28 0.55
CA GLN A 21 -4.14 15.64 1.53
C GLN A 21 -4.68 14.28 1.99
N LEU A 22 -5.98 14.19 2.23
CA LEU A 22 -6.64 12.94 2.61
C LEU A 22 -6.51 11.90 1.50
N SER A 23 -6.68 12.30 0.24
CA SER A 23 -6.51 11.42 -0.92
C SER A 23 -5.09 10.86 -1.00
N ARG A 24 -4.07 11.72 -0.89
CA ARG A 24 -2.65 11.30 -0.87
C ARG A 24 -2.34 10.35 0.28
N THR A 25 -2.83 10.68 1.48
CA THR A 25 -2.62 9.85 2.67
C THR A 25 -3.32 8.49 2.53
N SER A 26 -4.54 8.47 2.01
CA SER A 26 -5.30 7.24 1.76
C SER A 26 -4.61 6.34 0.74
N ALA A 27 -4.03 6.93 -0.32
CA ALA A 27 -3.24 6.19 -1.29
C ALA A 27 -2.00 5.55 -0.65
N LEU A 28 -1.28 6.29 0.20
CA LEU A 28 -0.12 5.75 0.92
C LEU A 28 -0.50 4.64 1.90
N VAL A 29 -1.59 4.82 2.66
CA VAL A 29 -2.11 3.79 3.58
C VAL A 29 -2.49 2.53 2.80
N ASN A 30 -3.13 2.69 1.64
CA ASN A 30 -3.52 1.57 0.79
C ASN A 30 -2.28 0.79 0.26
N VAL A 31 -1.25 1.49 -0.23
CA VAL A 31 0.01 0.85 -0.67
C VAL A 31 0.70 0.15 0.49
N THR A 32 0.80 0.81 1.64
CA THR A 32 1.40 0.24 2.86
C THR A 32 0.63 -1.00 3.31
N GLY A 33 -0.70 -0.98 3.29
CA GLY A 33 -1.55 -2.12 3.63
C GLY A 33 -1.31 -3.32 2.70
N ARG A 34 -1.18 -3.10 1.39
CA ARG A 34 -0.82 -4.15 0.44
C ARG A 34 0.57 -4.73 0.72
N LEU A 35 1.55 -3.88 1.03
CA LEU A 35 2.90 -4.32 1.40
C LEU A 35 2.88 -5.19 2.66
N VAL A 36 2.19 -4.74 3.72
CA VAL A 36 2.05 -5.51 4.97
C VAL A 36 1.38 -6.86 4.70
N HIS A 37 0.32 -6.90 3.88
CA HIS A 37 -0.35 -8.15 3.53
C HIS A 37 0.59 -9.12 2.79
N ALA A 38 1.38 -8.63 1.83
CA ALA A 38 2.36 -9.43 1.11
C ALA A 38 3.44 -10.00 2.05
N LEU A 39 3.98 -9.18 2.96
CA LEU A 39 4.96 -9.61 3.95
C LEU A 39 4.39 -10.63 4.95
N GLN A 40 3.14 -10.45 5.37
CA GLN A 40 2.47 -11.42 6.25
C GLN A 40 2.30 -12.77 5.55
N ARG A 41 1.93 -12.77 4.27
CA ARG A 41 1.85 -13.99 3.45
C ARG A 41 3.22 -14.66 3.34
N GLU A 42 4.27 -13.89 3.02
CA GLU A 42 5.64 -14.42 2.93
C GLU A 42 6.11 -15.06 4.24
N ARG A 43 5.86 -14.39 5.36
CA ARG A 43 6.17 -14.91 6.69
C ARG A 43 5.43 -16.23 6.96
N GLY A 44 4.14 -16.30 6.62
CA GLY A 44 3.34 -17.52 6.80
C GLY A 44 3.88 -18.71 6.00
N ILE A 45 4.18 -18.49 4.72
CA ILE A 45 4.74 -19.52 3.83
C ILE A 45 6.11 -19.96 4.34
N SER A 46 7.00 -19.02 4.67
CA SER A 46 8.36 -19.31 5.12
C SER A 46 8.37 -20.10 6.43
N ASN A 47 7.52 -19.74 7.39
CA ASN A 47 7.43 -20.46 8.66
C ASN A 47 6.98 -21.91 8.47
N VAL A 48 5.95 -22.17 7.65
CA VAL A 48 5.47 -23.53 7.39
C VAL A 48 6.52 -24.34 6.64
N LEU A 49 7.18 -23.74 5.64
CA LEU A 49 8.23 -24.40 4.88
C LEU A 49 9.39 -24.82 5.78
N LEU A 50 9.89 -23.92 6.63
CA LEU A 50 10.99 -24.22 7.56
C LEU A 50 10.58 -25.24 8.63
N ALA A 51 9.41 -25.08 9.26
CA ALA A 51 8.92 -25.98 10.29
C ALA A 51 8.65 -27.41 9.76
N SER A 52 8.30 -27.52 8.48
CA SER A 52 8.11 -28.80 7.79
C SER A 52 9.39 -29.36 7.16
N LYS A 53 10.56 -28.74 7.39
CA LYS A 53 11.85 -29.13 6.80
C LYS A 53 11.84 -29.14 5.26
N GLY A 54 11.08 -28.24 4.64
CA GLY A 54 11.02 -28.12 3.18
C GLY A 54 9.87 -28.89 2.52
N GLU A 55 9.16 -29.75 3.26
CA GLU A 55 8.17 -30.68 2.69
C GLU A 55 6.84 -30.01 2.33
N ARG A 56 6.50 -28.89 2.98
CA ARG A 56 5.22 -28.20 2.75
C ARG A 56 5.48 -26.77 2.28
N PHE A 57 4.63 -26.29 1.37
CA PHE A 57 4.63 -24.89 0.90
C PHE A 57 5.83 -24.46 0.02
N ALA A 58 6.65 -25.40 -0.46
CA ALA A 58 7.78 -25.10 -1.36
C ALA A 58 7.31 -24.46 -2.68
N ALA A 59 6.28 -25.02 -3.31
CA ALA A 59 5.70 -24.48 -4.54
C ALA A 59 5.13 -23.07 -4.35
N GLN A 60 4.41 -22.83 -3.24
CA GLN A 60 3.88 -21.51 -2.89
C GLN A 60 4.99 -20.47 -2.69
N ARG A 61 6.16 -20.88 -2.16
CA ARG A 61 7.31 -19.98 -2.01
C ARG A 61 7.91 -19.61 -3.37
N MET A 62 7.98 -20.56 -4.31
CA MET A 62 8.46 -20.30 -5.67
C MET A 62 7.51 -19.39 -6.44
N ASP A 63 6.20 -19.64 -6.38
CA ASP A 63 5.16 -18.82 -7.02
C ASP A 63 5.18 -17.38 -6.48
N GLN A 64 5.30 -17.22 -5.16
CA GLN A 64 5.43 -15.90 -4.54
C GLN A 64 6.69 -15.16 -4.99
N ALA A 65 7.84 -15.84 -5.11
CA ALA A 65 9.09 -15.23 -5.55
C ALA A 65 9.00 -14.75 -7.01
N ALA A 66 8.33 -15.51 -7.89
CA ALA A 66 8.08 -15.11 -9.26
C ALA A 66 7.17 -13.87 -9.34
N GLY A 67 6.04 -13.86 -8.61
CA GLY A 67 5.11 -12.73 -8.61
C GLY A 67 5.70 -11.41 -8.09
N HIS A 68 6.68 -11.45 -7.17
CA HIS A 68 7.39 -10.25 -6.71
C HIS A 68 8.28 -9.61 -7.79
N VAL A 69 8.83 -10.40 -8.73
CA VAL A 69 9.66 -9.89 -9.83
C VAL A 69 8.81 -9.09 -10.82
N ASP A 70 7.63 -9.59 -11.16
CA ASP A 70 6.69 -8.93 -12.09
C ASP A 70 6.13 -7.63 -11.51
N GLN A 71 5.82 -7.61 -10.20
CA GLN A 71 5.35 -6.38 -9.53
C GLN A 71 6.43 -5.29 -9.44
N ARG A 72 7.71 -5.66 -9.29
CA ARG A 72 8.82 -4.69 -9.33
C ARG A 72 9.03 -4.11 -10.72
N ALA A 73 8.86 -4.91 -11.77
CA ALA A 73 8.97 -4.45 -13.15
C ALA A 73 7.85 -3.44 -13.51
N GLY A 74 6.61 -3.70 -13.06
CA GLY A 74 5.47 -2.80 -13.31
C GLY A 74 5.44 -1.53 -12.44
N ALA A 75 6.15 -1.48 -11.31
CA ALA A 75 6.25 -0.28 -10.48
C ALA A 75 7.33 0.72 -10.93
N ALA A 76 8.18 0.32 -11.88
CA ALA A 76 9.25 1.15 -12.46
C ALA A 76 8.88 1.81 -13.80
N GLN A 77 7.64 1.60 -14.26
CA GLN A 77 7.04 2.18 -15.48
C GLN A 77 6.05 3.28 -15.09
#